data_AF-X1JS25-F1
#
_entry.id   AF-X1JS25-F1
#
_cell.length_a   1.000
_cell.length_b   1.000
_cell.length_c   1.000
_cell.angle_alpha   90.00
_cell.angle_beta   90.00
_cell.angle_gamma   90.00
#
_symmetry.space_group_name_H-M   'P 1'
#
loop_
_entity.id
_entity.type
_entity.pdbx_description
1 polymer ?
#
loop_
_entity_poly.entity_id
_entity_poly.type
_entity_poly.pdbx_seq_one_letter_code
_entity_poly.pdbx_strand_id
1 'polypeptide(L)' 'FNGLYKIRIVKMLDEIGIPEIEVGTPSLGIIERKIIKEIVEDKFNCRIFVYCEAEPENIKYAARCGAKNVV' A
#
# COMPACT_ATOMS: atom_id res chain seq x y z
N PHE A 1 0.00 11.32 8.27
CA PHE A 1 1.43 10.99 8.06
C PHE A 1 1.84 11.46 6.68
N ASN A 2 2.99 12.11 6.53
CA ASN A 2 3.51 12.48 5.21
C ASN A 2 4.02 11.20 4.48
N GLY A 3 3.77 11.10 3.16
CA GLY A 3 4.06 9.91 2.34
C GLY A 3 5.51 9.45 2.39
N LEU A 4 6.48 10.37 2.48
CA LEU A 4 7.89 10.03 2.60
C LEU A 4 8.20 9.22 3.86
N TYR A 5 7.49 9.49 4.96
CA TYR A 5 7.67 8.70 6.19
C TYR A 5 7.09 7.30 6.06
N LYS A 6 5.96 7.13 5.34
CA LYS A 6 5.39 5.80 5.10
C LYS A 6 6.38 4.93 4.31
N ILE A 7 6.94 5.44 3.21
CA ILE A 7 7.92 4.70 2.40
C ILE A 7 9.15 4.31 3.24
N ARG A 8 9.67 5.24 4.06
CA ARG A 8 10.80 4.96 4.95
C ARG A 8 10.48 3.84 5.96
N ILE A 9 9.29 3.87 6.56
CA ILE A 9 8.86 2.83 7.50
C ILE A 9 8.75 1.48 6.80
N VAL A 10 8.16 1.41 5.60
CA VAL A 10 8.05 0.17 4.83
C VAL A 10 9.45 -0.40 4.53
N LYS A 11 10.42 0.44 4.14
CA LYS A 11 11.82 0.01 3.94
C LYS A 11 12.43 -0.59 5.21
N MET A 12 12.27 0.09 6.34
CA MET A 12 12.78 -0.40 7.62
C MET A 12 12.14 -1.73 8.02
N LEU A 13 10.85 -1.91 7.76
CA LEU A 13 10.14 -3.16 8.06
C LEU A 13 10.55 -4.30 7.10
N ASP A 14 10.78 -4.01 5.82
CA ASP A 14 11.31 -4.96 4.85
C ASP A 14 12.72 -5.43 5.23
N GLU A 15 13.59 -4.49 5.63
CA GLU A 15 14.98 -4.75 6.05
C GLU A 15 15.07 -5.70 7.25
N ILE A 16 14.14 -5.61 8.21
CA ILE A 16 14.09 -6.54 9.36
C ILE A 16 13.40 -7.86 9.04
N GLY A 17 12.92 -8.05 7.81
CA GLY A 17 12.34 -9.31 7.33
C GLY A 17 10.86 -9.52 7.67
N ILE A 18 10.07 -8.45 7.84
CA ILE A 18 8.61 -8.60 7.97
C ILE A 18 8.05 -9.18 6.67
N PRO A 19 7.28 -10.29 6.72
CA PRO A 19 6.82 -10.95 5.49
C PRO A 19 5.67 -10.22 4.79
N GLU A 20 4.85 -9.47 5.53
CA GLU A 20 3.64 -8.82 5.03
C GLU A 20 3.43 -7.45 5.67
N ILE A 21 3.10 -6.45 4.86
CA ILE A 21 2.87 -5.08 5.32
C ILE A 21 1.61 -4.52 4.66
N GLU A 22 0.66 -4.08 5.48
CA GLU A 22 -0.47 -3.28 5.03
C GLU A 22 -0.10 -1.79 5.04
N VAL A 23 -0.27 -1.10 3.90
CA VAL A 23 0.30 0.24 3.70
C VAL A 23 -0.73 1.38 3.61
N GLY A 24 -2.01 1.03 3.54
CA GLY A 24 -3.09 2.02 3.54
C GLY A 24 -4.39 1.56 2.90
N THR A 25 -5.33 2.50 2.82
CA THR A 25 -6.70 2.28 2.33
C THR A 25 -6.99 3.19 1.12
N PRO A 26 -7.07 2.67 -0.11
CA PRO A 26 -7.22 3.48 -1.33
C PRO A 26 -8.47 4.37 -1.38
N SER A 27 -9.53 4.02 -0.67
CA SER A 27 -10.79 4.77 -0.63
C SER A 27 -10.66 6.10 0.14
N LEU A 28 -9.64 6.27 1.00
CA LEU A 28 -9.43 7.49 1.81
C LEU A 28 -9.15 8.75 0.99
N GLY A 29 -8.70 8.61 -0.26
CA GLY A 29 -8.62 9.75 -1.18
C GLY A 29 -7.42 9.72 -2.11
N ILE A 30 -7.31 10.78 -2.93
CA ILE A 30 -6.31 10.87 -4.01
C ILE A 30 -4.89 10.87 -3.47
N ILE A 31 -4.64 11.56 -2.34
CA ILE A 31 -3.31 11.64 -1.74
C ILE A 31 -2.86 10.25 -1.26
N GLU A 32 -3.74 9.52 -0.59
CA GLU A 32 -3.44 8.16 -0.11
C GLU A 32 -3.14 7.22 -1.28
N ARG A 33 -3.94 7.28 -2.35
CA ARG A 33 -3.68 6.48 -3.57
C ARG A 33 -2.33 6.78 -4.22
N LYS A 34 -1.87 8.04 -4.21
CA LYS A 34 -0.54 8.40 -4.72
C LYS A 34 0.56 7.75 -3.88
N ILE A 35 0.45 7.82 -2.56
CA ILE A 35 1.44 7.23 -1.65
C ILE A 35 1.46 5.70 -1.77
N ILE A 36 0.28 5.05 -1.80
CA ILE A 36 0.18 3.60 -2.01
C ILE A 36 0.84 3.21 -3.34
N LYS A 37 0.55 3.96 -4.41
CA LYS A 37 1.14 3.72 -5.73
C LYS A 37 2.67 3.80 -5.69
N GLU A 38 3.23 4.83 -5.06
CA GLU A 38 4.69 4.97 -4.89
C GLU A 38 5.29 3.78 -4.12
N ILE A 39 4.59 3.27 -3.10
CA ILE A 39 5.06 2.11 -2.32
C ILE A 39 5.03 0.82 -3.16
N VAL A 40 3.93 0.53 -3.86
CA VAL A 40 3.80 -0.74 -4.61
C VAL A 40 4.64 -0.79 -5.90
N GLU A 41 5.12 0.35 -6.40
CA GLU A 41 6.05 0.43 -7.53
C GLU A 41 7.51 0.16 -7.12
N ASP A 42 7.84 0.26 -5.82
CA ASP A 42 9.16 -0.08 -5.29
C ASP A 42 9.33 -1.61 -5.15
N LYS A 43 10.57 -2.07 -5.07
CA LYS A 43 10.91 -3.50 -4.95
C LYS A 43 11.19 -3.86 -3.51
N PHE A 44 10.21 -4.49 -2.86
CA PHE A 44 10.32 -5.05 -1.52
C PHE A 44 10.40 -6.58 -1.55
N ASN A 45 10.98 -7.16 -0.50
CA ASN A 45 10.96 -8.60 -0.27
C ASN A 45 9.63 -9.05 0.37
N CYS A 46 9.03 -8.18 1.17
CA CYS A 46 7.73 -8.37 1.79
C CYS A 46 6.58 -8.30 0.78
N ARG A 47 5.45 -8.94 1.12
CA ARG A 47 4.20 -8.78 0.40
C ARG A 47 3.50 -7.51 0.86
N ILE A 48 3.20 -6.62 -0.07
CA ILE A 48 2.43 -5.40 0.20
C ILE A 48 0.94 -5.69 0.05
N PHE A 49 0.18 -5.31 1.07
CA PHE A 49 -1.28 -5.35 1.12
C PHE A 49 -1.86 -3.94 1.23
N VAL A 50 -3.08 -3.77 0.73
CA VAL A 50 -3.91 -2.59 0.98
C VAL A 50 -5.25 -3.03 1.55
N TYR A 51 -5.80 -2.26 2.47
CA TYR A 51 -7.15 -2.52 2.97
C TYR A 51 -8.19 -1.95 2.00
N CYS A 52 -9.26 -2.70 1.72
CA CYS A 52 -10.45 -2.15 1.08
C CYS A 52 -11.72 -2.83 1.58
N GLU A 53 -12.80 -2.05 1.73
CA GLU A 53 -14.12 -2.64 1.94
C GLU A 53 -14.52 -3.54 0.75
N ALA A 54 -15.38 -4.52 1.00
CA ALA A 54 -15.90 -5.47 0.01
C ALA A 54 -16.91 -4.83 -0.97
N GLU A 55 -16.54 -3.66 -1.51
CA GLU A 55 -17.32 -2.85 -2.43
C GLU A 55 -16.61 -2.77 -3.79
N PRO A 56 -17.33 -2.91 -4.93
CA PRO A 56 -16.71 -2.91 -6.26
C PRO A 56 -15.87 -1.68 -6.57
N GLU A 57 -16.25 -0.51 -6.05
CA GLU A 57 -15.51 0.73 -6.21
C GLU A 57 -14.15 0.68 -5.50
N ASN A 58 -14.10 0.12 -4.29
CA ASN A 58 -12.88 0.10 -3.48
C ASN A 58 -11.87 -0.91 -4.03
N ILE A 59 -12.34 -2.03 -4.57
CA ILE A 59 -11.52 -2.97 -5.34
C ILE A 59 -10.91 -2.28 -6.57
N LYS A 60 -11.70 -1.47 -7.30
CA LYS A 60 -11.18 -0.68 -8.44
C LYS A 60 -10.11 0.31 -8.00
N TYR A 61 -10.26 0.96 -6.84
CA TYR A 61 -9.24 1.85 -6.30
C TYR A 61 -7.94 1.11 -5.96
N ALA A 62 -8.03 -0.05 -5.31
CA ALA A 62 -6.87 -0.88 -5.01
C ALA A 62 -6.13 -1.32 -6.28
N ALA A 63 -6.86 -1.85 -7.27
CA ALA A 63 -6.29 -2.28 -8.55
C ALA A 63 -5.60 -1.13 -9.29
N ARG A 64 -6.19 0.08 -9.29
CA ARG A 64 -5.61 1.28 -9.93
C ARG A 64 -4.33 1.76 -9.25
N CYS A 65 -4.15 1.48 -7.96
CA CYS A 65 -2.89 1.79 -7.27
C CYS A 65 -1.78 0.82 -7.66
N GLY A 66 -2.09 -0.33 -8.28
CA GLY A 66 -1.13 -1.39 -8.59
C GLY A 66 -1.03 -2.47 -7.52
N ALA A 67 -1.89 -2.42 -6.49
CA ALA A 67 -1.89 -3.41 -5.42
C ALA A 67 -2.15 -4.83 -5.95
N LYS A 68 -1.38 -5.80 -5.46
CA LYS A 68 -1.51 -7.22 -5.81
C LYS A 68 -2.26 -8.03 -4.77
N ASN A 69 -2.29 -7.54 -3.54
CA ASN A 69 -2.95 -8.18 -2.41
C ASN A 69 -3.86 -7.17 -1.73
N VAL A 70 -5.05 -7.61 -1.33
CA VAL A 70 -6.04 -6.82 -0.59
C VAL A 70 -6.45 -7.57 0.67
N VAL A 71 -6.74 -6.81 1.72
CA VAL A 71 -7.38 -7.28 2.96
C VAL A 71 -8.74 -6.63 3.11
#